data_AF-A0A3E1D988-F1
#
_entry.id   AF-A0A3E1D988-F1
#
_cell.length_a   1.000
_cell.length_b   1.000
_cell.length_c   1.000
_cell.angle_alpha   90.00
_cell.angle_beta   90.00
_cell.angle_gamma   90.00
#
_symmetry.space_group_name_H-M   'P 1'
#
loop_
_entity.id
_entity.type
_entity.pdbx_description
1 polymer ?
#
loop_
_entity_poly.entity_id
_entity_poly.type
_entity_poly.pdbx_seq_one_letter_code
_entity_poly.pdbx_strand_id
1 'polypeptide(L)'
;MNNSELGRVQAYLLRHRHAETKSMRRSISREEREVATLLRDADLSMRSLLEEILDGQGLTLKSFNEFDAAGIHVGAMVFVLARKPDSNPPFFGTEKLIAKMLQVRGGINKESEAKIWFTQLWFILLDLLYTRKNRSPTSLQDWVETTFVKDVFVDAVKEYINDHVLKIDRSTLTTDAVYETLTSLKEGTISKLCQIFIDLMCDAGLLDEMETSNYRQSLLFAYEMKTNYDRQLEPLLPKADPFLSASTLLVEQTENKTEES
;
A
#
# COMPACT_ATOMS: atom_id res chain seq x y z
N MET A 1 23.80 8.46 17.93
CA MET A 1 22.49 8.18 18.56
C MET A 1 22.74 7.52 19.92
N ASN A 2 21.95 7.77 20.95
CA ASN A 2 22.04 7.10 22.26
C ASN A 2 20.82 6.19 22.53
N ASN A 3 20.83 5.41 23.61
CA ASN A 3 19.75 4.44 23.91
C ASN A 3 18.36 5.09 24.10
N SER A 4 18.30 6.32 24.62
CA SER A 4 17.02 7.03 24.78
C SER A 4 16.49 7.51 23.42
N GLU A 5 17.38 8.03 22.58
CA GLU A 5 17.07 8.41 21.19
C GLU A 5 16.63 7.20 20.36
N LEU A 6 17.29 6.04 20.54
CA LEU A 6 16.92 4.77 19.93
C LEU A 6 15.46 4.40 20.24
N GLY A 7 15.07 4.46 21.52
CA GLY A 7 13.69 4.18 21.93
C GLY A 7 12.68 5.18 21.34
N ARG A 8 13.05 6.47 21.26
CA ARG A 8 12.22 7.50 20.62
C ARG A 8 12.03 7.24 19.13
N VAL A 9 13.12 6.91 18.42
CA VAL A 9 13.10 6.58 16.99
C VAL A 9 12.24 5.34 16.75
N GLN A 10 12.41 4.29 17.56
CA GLN A 10 11.61 3.07 17.47
C GLN A 10 10.11 3.37 17.66
N ALA A 11 9.75 4.10 18.73
CA ALA A 11 8.37 4.44 19.02
C ALA A 11 7.73 5.27 17.89
N TYR A 12 8.49 6.24 17.35
CA TYR A 12 8.03 7.04 16.22
C TYR A 12 7.77 6.18 14.98
N LEU A 13 8.72 5.30 14.62
CA LEU A 13 8.59 4.44 13.45
C LEU A 13 7.46 3.40 13.60
N LEU A 14 7.25 2.85 14.80
CA LEU A 14 6.12 1.93 15.05
C LEU A 14 4.77 2.63 14.86
N ARG A 15 4.69 3.93 15.18
CA ARG A 15 3.47 4.72 15.05
C ARG A 15 3.22 5.22 13.62
N HIS A 16 4.24 5.77 12.97
CA HIS A 16 4.11 6.50 11.70
C HIS A 16 4.61 5.74 10.48
N ARG A 17 5.40 4.69 10.68
CA ARG A 17 5.92 3.77 9.66
C ARG A 17 6.88 4.38 8.64
N HIS A 18 7.04 5.68 8.64
CA HIS A 18 8.01 6.37 7.80
C HIS A 18 8.49 7.66 8.47
N ALA A 19 9.67 8.13 8.08
CA ALA A 19 10.23 9.41 8.48
C ALA A 19 11.07 10.00 7.35
N GLU A 20 10.83 11.26 7.00
CA GLU A 20 11.58 11.97 5.95
C GLU A 20 12.44 13.10 6.56
N THR A 21 13.68 13.28 6.08
CA THR A 21 14.50 14.43 6.49
C THR A 21 14.01 15.75 5.88
N LYS A 22 13.54 15.68 4.62
CA LYS A 22 12.94 16.78 3.86
C LYS A 22 11.90 16.23 2.87
N SER A 23 10.82 16.97 2.63
CA SER A 23 9.76 16.62 1.68
C SER A 23 9.38 17.85 0.88
N MET A 24 9.16 17.69 -0.43
CA MET A 24 8.51 18.71 -1.25
C MET A 24 6.98 18.58 -1.24
N ARG A 25 6.46 17.41 -0.84
CA ARG A 25 5.05 17.04 -1.02
C ARG A 25 4.18 17.42 0.16
N ARG A 26 4.75 17.46 1.35
CA ARG A 26 4.03 17.75 2.60
C ARG A 26 4.90 18.48 3.59
N SER A 27 4.23 19.10 4.55
CA SER A 27 4.92 19.60 5.73
C SER A 27 5.42 18.43 6.58
N ILE A 28 6.68 18.51 6.99
CA ILE A 28 7.30 17.55 7.91
C ILE A 28 7.24 18.15 9.32
N SER A 29 6.75 17.35 10.27
CA SER A 29 6.71 17.77 11.67
C SER A 29 8.12 17.92 12.25
N ARG A 30 8.27 18.75 13.28
CA ARG A 30 9.57 18.89 13.96
C ARG A 30 10.08 17.55 14.49
N GLU A 31 9.19 16.76 15.10
CA GLU A 31 9.52 15.44 15.64
C GLU A 31 10.01 14.48 14.55
N GLU A 32 9.31 14.44 13.41
CA GLU A 32 9.70 13.61 12.27
C GLU A 32 11.10 13.97 11.77
N ARG A 33 11.36 15.27 11.58
CA ARG A 33 12.67 15.75 11.11
C ARG A 33 13.78 15.39 12.08
N GLU A 34 13.53 15.52 13.39
CA GLU A 34 14.48 15.11 14.44
C GLU A 34 14.77 13.61 14.36
N VAL A 35 13.74 12.76 14.27
CA VAL A 35 13.88 11.30 14.15
C VAL A 35 14.62 10.91 12.87
N ALA A 36 14.26 11.48 11.72
CA ALA A 36 14.92 11.20 10.45
C ALA A 36 16.39 11.66 10.45
N THR A 37 16.69 12.78 11.13
CA THR A 37 18.07 13.26 11.28
C THR A 37 18.88 12.32 12.18
N LEU A 38 18.31 11.86 13.30
CA LEU A 38 18.94 10.86 14.16
C LEU A 38 19.23 9.56 13.41
N LEU A 39 18.30 9.10 12.56
CA LEU A 39 18.48 7.91 11.73
C LEU A 39 19.55 8.06 10.66
N ARG A 40 19.67 9.26 10.06
CA ARG A 40 20.72 9.58 9.07
C ARG A 40 22.10 9.64 9.72
N ASP A 41 22.19 10.31 10.86
CA ASP A 41 23.46 10.62 11.53
C ASP A 41 23.84 9.53 12.56
N ALA A 42 23.07 8.44 12.65
CA ALA A 42 23.34 7.31 13.52
C ALA A 42 24.64 6.60 13.12
N ASP A 43 25.43 6.27 14.13
CA ASP A 43 26.58 5.39 14.00
C ASP A 43 26.12 3.95 13.65
N LEU A 44 27.01 3.21 12.97
CA LEU A 44 26.69 1.87 12.48
C LEU A 44 26.27 0.92 13.61
N SER A 45 26.92 0.99 14.78
CA SER A 45 26.57 0.16 15.94
C SER A 45 25.15 0.38 16.42
N MET A 46 24.73 1.64 16.61
CA MET A 46 23.38 1.95 17.05
C MET A 46 22.34 1.65 15.97
N ARG A 47 22.71 1.81 14.69
CA ARG A 47 21.84 1.43 13.57
C ARG A 47 21.60 -0.08 13.53
N SER A 48 22.65 -0.89 13.67
CA SER A 48 22.53 -2.35 13.72
C SER A 48 21.72 -2.82 14.92
N LEU A 49 21.89 -2.19 16.09
CA LEU A 49 21.08 -2.50 17.27
C LEU A 49 19.59 -2.19 17.04
N LEU A 50 19.27 -1.05 16.42
CA LEU A 50 17.88 -0.72 16.05
C LEU A 50 17.30 -1.78 15.11
N GLU A 51 18.07 -2.13 14.08
CA GLU A 51 17.65 -3.11 13.07
C GLU A 51 17.43 -4.50 13.71
N GLU A 52 18.29 -4.96 14.62
CA GLU A 52 18.11 -6.21 15.35
C GLU A 52 16.83 -6.23 16.21
N ILE A 53 16.55 -5.13 16.91
CA ILE A 53 15.32 -5.00 17.71
C ILE A 53 14.08 -5.07 16.80
N LEU A 54 14.11 -4.36 15.68
CA LEU A 54 13.00 -4.37 14.70
C LEU A 54 12.88 -5.74 14.03
N ASP A 55 13.99 -6.40 13.76
CA ASP A 55 14.06 -7.73 13.16
C ASP A 55 13.35 -8.76 14.04
N GLY A 56 13.60 -8.73 15.35
CA GLY A 56 12.91 -9.55 16.34
C GLY A 56 11.40 -9.28 16.46
N GLN A 57 10.95 -8.12 15.98
CA GLN A 57 9.53 -7.75 15.89
C GLN A 57 8.89 -8.08 14.53
N GLY A 58 9.64 -8.67 13.60
CA GLY A 58 9.16 -8.98 12.25
C GLY A 58 9.17 -7.78 11.30
N LEU A 59 10.00 -6.78 11.58
CA LEU A 59 10.04 -5.51 10.86
C LEU A 59 11.43 -5.25 10.30
N THR A 60 11.48 -4.54 9.18
CA THR A 60 12.72 -4.19 8.48
C THR A 60 12.75 -2.69 8.23
N LEU A 61 13.80 -2.03 8.71
CA LEU A 61 14.04 -0.63 8.39
C LEU A 61 14.73 -0.52 7.02
N LYS A 62 14.18 0.30 6.14
CA LYS A 62 14.75 0.61 4.83
C LYS A 62 14.92 2.10 4.66
N SER A 63 16.01 2.50 4.01
CA SER A 63 16.33 3.88 3.67
C SER A 63 16.33 4.05 2.16
N PHE A 64 15.78 5.16 1.69
CA PHE A 64 15.72 5.55 0.29
C PHE A 64 16.23 6.98 0.15
N ASN A 65 16.95 7.24 -0.92
CA ASN A 65 17.39 8.55 -1.37
C ASN A 65 16.81 8.87 -2.76
N GLU A 66 17.17 10.03 -3.32
CA GLU A 66 16.71 10.50 -4.64
C GLU A 66 17.04 9.57 -5.82
N PHE A 67 18.04 8.70 -5.69
CA PHE A 67 18.44 7.74 -6.71
C PHE A 67 17.65 6.43 -6.61
N ASP A 68 17.13 6.10 -5.44
CA ASP A 68 16.40 4.86 -5.20
C ASP A 68 14.94 4.94 -5.67
N ALA A 69 14.29 6.09 -5.48
CA ALA A 69 12.89 6.30 -5.86
C ALA A 69 12.59 7.76 -6.21
N ALA A 70 11.82 7.96 -7.27
CA ALA A 70 11.40 9.28 -7.73
C ALA A 70 10.58 10.03 -6.67
N GLY A 71 10.61 11.36 -6.76
CA GLY A 71 9.92 12.27 -5.85
C GLY A 71 10.61 12.51 -4.52
N ILE A 72 11.62 11.73 -4.13
CA ILE A 72 12.42 12.07 -2.94
C ILE A 72 13.20 13.37 -3.23
N HIS A 73 13.12 14.34 -2.31
CA HIS A 73 13.82 15.63 -2.47
C HIS A 73 15.33 15.38 -2.54
N VAL A 74 16.04 16.11 -3.42
CA VAL A 74 17.51 16.00 -3.55
C VAL A 74 18.21 16.19 -2.21
N GLY A 75 19.11 15.28 -1.84
CA GLY A 75 19.79 15.25 -0.56
C GLY A 75 18.89 14.94 0.66
N ALA A 76 17.65 14.48 0.43
CA ALA A 76 16.79 13.97 1.48
C ALA A 76 16.95 12.45 1.62
N MET A 77 16.57 11.95 2.79
CA MET A 77 16.43 10.52 3.01
C MET A 77 15.07 10.22 3.60
N VAL A 78 14.48 9.14 3.09
CA VAL A 78 13.22 8.59 3.54
C VAL A 78 13.50 7.25 4.20
N PHE A 79 13.14 7.13 5.46
CA PHE A 79 13.19 5.88 6.20
C PHE A 79 11.79 5.29 6.25
N VAL A 80 11.64 4.02 5.89
CA VAL A 80 10.36 3.30 6.00
C VAL A 80 10.56 2.05 6.83
N LEU A 81 9.57 1.75 7.67
CA LEU A 81 9.52 0.55 8.47
C LEU A 81 8.59 -0.44 7.78
N ALA A 82 9.17 -1.43 7.09
CA ALA A 82 8.43 -2.44 6.35
C ALA A 82 8.18 -3.69 7.18
N ARG A 83 7.12 -4.42 6.86
CA ARG A 83 6.90 -5.78 7.40
C ARG A 83 7.79 -6.78 6.68
N LYS A 84 8.33 -7.73 7.43
CA LYS A 84 8.97 -8.90 6.82
C LYS A 84 7.90 -9.78 6.16
N PRO A 85 8.09 -10.25 4.91
CA PRO A 85 7.08 -11.06 4.22
C PRO A 85 6.74 -12.40 4.91
N ASP A 86 7.64 -12.92 5.73
CA ASP A 86 7.54 -14.17 6.47
C ASP A 86 7.25 -13.99 7.97
N SER A 87 6.94 -12.77 8.39
CA SER A 87 6.60 -12.47 9.78
C SER A 87 5.20 -11.91 9.91
N ASN A 88 4.59 -12.11 11.07
CA ASN A 88 3.29 -11.54 11.43
C ASN A 88 3.48 -10.55 12.59
N PRO A 89 3.90 -9.31 12.31
CA PRO A 89 4.20 -8.33 13.36
C PRO A 89 2.93 -8.01 14.17
N PRO A 90 3.00 -8.04 15.51
CA PRO A 90 1.82 -8.04 16.38
C PRO A 90 1.03 -6.71 16.37
N PHE A 91 1.64 -5.62 15.92
CA PHE A 91 1.06 -4.28 15.99
C PHE A 91 0.13 -3.92 14.82
N PHE A 92 0.10 -4.76 13.77
CA PHE A 92 -0.73 -4.58 12.57
C PHE A 92 -1.72 -5.74 12.40
N GLY A 93 -2.16 -6.28 13.54
CA GLY A 93 -2.98 -7.47 13.60
C GLY A 93 -4.41 -7.29 13.10
N THR A 94 -4.98 -8.40 12.65
CA THR A 94 -6.38 -8.56 12.21
C THR A 94 -7.39 -8.03 13.23
N GLU A 95 -7.06 -8.03 14.53
CA GLU A 95 -7.92 -7.53 15.60
C GLU A 95 -8.22 -6.03 15.47
N LYS A 96 -7.21 -5.18 15.21
CA LYS A 96 -7.40 -3.74 15.04
C LYS A 96 -8.29 -3.43 13.84
N LEU A 97 -8.09 -4.18 12.75
CA LEU A 97 -8.90 -4.12 11.54
C LEU A 97 -10.35 -4.48 11.83
N ILE A 98 -10.59 -5.62 12.48
CA ILE A 98 -11.94 -6.07 12.86
C ILE A 98 -12.60 -5.02 13.75
N ALA A 99 -11.89 -4.57 14.78
CA ALA A 99 -12.40 -3.58 15.73
C ALA A 99 -12.82 -2.28 15.05
N LYS A 100 -12.05 -1.77 14.09
CA LYS A 100 -12.42 -0.58 13.31
C LYS A 100 -13.58 -0.83 12.35
N MET A 101 -13.57 -1.95 11.63
CA MET A 101 -14.63 -2.28 10.66
C MET A 101 -16.00 -2.47 11.32
N LEU A 102 -16.03 -3.03 12.53
CA LEU A 102 -17.27 -3.21 13.32
C LEU A 102 -17.85 -1.90 13.87
N GLN A 103 -17.14 -0.77 13.79
CA GLN A 103 -17.66 0.52 14.25
C GLN A 103 -18.71 1.13 13.29
N VAL A 104 -18.87 0.59 12.08
CA VAL A 104 -19.88 1.07 11.14
C VAL A 104 -21.29 0.76 11.64
N ARG A 105 -21.97 1.78 12.17
CA ARG A 105 -23.39 1.67 12.57
C ARG A 105 -24.26 1.27 11.38
N GLY A 106 -25.06 0.22 11.58
CA GLY A 106 -25.93 -0.35 10.53
C GLY A 106 -25.16 -1.05 9.41
N GLY A 107 -23.91 -1.44 9.66
CA GLY A 107 -23.08 -2.22 8.76
C GLY A 107 -22.79 -3.61 9.30
N ILE A 108 -21.51 -3.96 9.29
CA ILE A 108 -21.00 -5.30 9.58
C ILE A 108 -21.11 -5.62 11.07
N ASN A 109 -21.53 -6.84 11.42
CA ASN A 109 -21.69 -7.25 12.82
C ASN A 109 -20.85 -8.49 13.19
N LYS A 110 -20.25 -9.18 12.21
CA LYS A 110 -19.42 -10.36 12.44
C LYS A 110 -17.98 -10.14 12.01
N GLU A 111 -17.04 -10.80 12.69
CA GLU A 111 -15.62 -10.76 12.31
C GLU A 111 -15.38 -11.33 10.90
N SER A 112 -16.13 -12.36 10.50
CA SER A 112 -16.04 -12.96 9.17
C SER A 112 -16.41 -11.96 8.07
N GLU A 113 -17.48 -11.20 8.28
CA GLU A 113 -17.93 -10.15 7.37
C GLU A 113 -16.89 -9.04 7.27
N ALA A 114 -16.25 -8.65 8.38
CA ALA A 114 -15.20 -7.64 8.39
C ALA A 114 -13.98 -8.07 7.57
N LYS A 115 -13.56 -9.34 7.71
CA LYS A 115 -12.46 -9.94 6.94
C LYS A 115 -12.79 -10.01 5.45
N ILE A 116 -14.01 -10.41 5.09
CA ILE A 116 -14.47 -10.46 3.70
C ILE A 116 -14.43 -9.06 3.09
N TRP A 117 -15.06 -8.07 3.73
CA TRP A 117 -15.09 -6.71 3.23
C TRP A 117 -13.69 -6.11 3.10
N PHE A 118 -12.84 -6.25 4.12
CA PHE A 118 -11.47 -5.76 4.03
C PHE A 118 -10.72 -6.39 2.85
N THR A 119 -10.85 -7.70 2.65
CA THR A 119 -10.17 -8.42 1.56
C THR A 119 -10.65 -7.92 0.19
N GLN A 120 -11.95 -7.71 0.01
CA GLN A 120 -12.47 -7.18 -1.27
C GLN A 120 -12.04 -5.74 -1.51
N LEU A 121 -12.14 -4.87 -0.50
CA LEU A 121 -11.69 -3.47 -0.59
C LEU A 121 -10.19 -3.41 -0.90
N TRP A 122 -9.39 -4.31 -0.34
CA TRP A 122 -7.97 -4.44 -0.64
C TRP A 122 -7.72 -4.79 -2.10
N PHE A 123 -8.41 -5.80 -2.67
CA PHE A 123 -8.25 -6.14 -4.08
C PHE A 123 -8.70 -5.02 -5.02
N ILE A 124 -9.80 -4.33 -4.70
CA ILE A 124 -10.28 -3.19 -5.50
C ILE A 124 -9.30 -2.02 -5.44
N LEU A 125 -8.66 -1.78 -4.29
CA LEU A 125 -7.60 -0.79 -4.16
C LEU A 125 -6.41 -1.18 -5.06
N LEU A 126 -5.99 -2.45 -5.04
CA LEU A 126 -4.89 -2.92 -5.89
C LEU A 126 -5.24 -2.78 -7.38
N ASP A 127 -6.46 -3.11 -7.79
CA ASP A 127 -6.95 -2.91 -9.15
C ASP A 127 -6.86 -1.43 -9.58
N LEU A 128 -7.30 -0.54 -8.70
CA LEU A 128 -7.27 0.91 -8.93
C LEU A 128 -5.84 1.47 -9.05
N LEU A 129 -4.91 0.99 -8.23
CA LEU A 129 -3.53 1.48 -8.20
C LEU A 129 -2.66 0.89 -9.31
N TYR A 130 -2.89 -0.38 -9.69
CA TYR A 130 -2.02 -1.12 -10.60
C TYR A 130 -2.69 -1.45 -11.93
N THR A 131 -3.79 -2.21 -11.93
CA THR A 131 -4.42 -2.71 -13.17
C THR A 131 -4.96 -1.57 -14.03
N ARG A 132 -5.79 -0.69 -13.46
CA ARG A 132 -6.44 0.41 -14.21
C ARG A 132 -5.42 1.43 -14.73
N LYS A 133 -4.26 1.52 -14.08
CA LYS A 133 -3.14 2.39 -14.48
C LYS A 133 -2.09 1.67 -15.33
N ASN A 134 -2.31 0.41 -15.67
CA ASN A 134 -1.37 -0.46 -16.39
C ASN A 134 0.05 -0.42 -15.79
N ARG A 135 0.14 -0.44 -14.46
CA ARG A 135 1.38 -0.30 -13.71
C ARG A 135 1.81 -1.63 -13.11
N SER A 136 3.10 -1.94 -13.24
CA SER A 136 3.69 -3.13 -12.61
C SER A 136 3.77 -2.96 -11.08
N PRO A 137 3.48 -4.01 -10.30
CA PRO A 137 3.76 -4.07 -8.86
C PRO A 137 5.24 -3.81 -8.50
N THR A 138 6.15 -3.97 -9.45
CA THR A 138 7.59 -3.75 -9.26
C THR A 138 8.04 -2.30 -9.47
N SER A 139 7.20 -1.45 -10.04
CA SER A 139 7.54 -0.06 -10.40
C SER A 139 7.59 0.84 -9.17
N LEU A 140 8.69 0.86 -8.43
CA LEU A 140 8.88 1.77 -7.30
C LEU A 140 8.89 3.25 -7.70
N GLN A 141 9.24 3.58 -8.94
CA GLN A 141 9.44 4.96 -9.39
C GLN A 141 8.12 5.75 -9.49
N ASP A 142 7.02 5.12 -9.93
CA ASP A 142 5.76 5.84 -10.23
C ASP A 142 4.83 5.98 -9.02
N TRP A 143 5.35 5.76 -7.81
CA TRP A 143 4.54 5.80 -6.59
C TRP A 143 3.92 7.18 -6.34
N VAL A 144 4.63 8.24 -6.76
CA VAL A 144 4.21 9.65 -6.61
C VAL A 144 2.95 9.96 -7.42
N GLU A 145 2.84 9.38 -8.62
CA GLU A 145 1.73 9.61 -9.56
C GLU A 145 0.51 8.73 -9.25
N THR A 146 0.65 7.85 -8.26
CA THR A 146 -0.37 6.86 -7.94
C THR A 146 -1.35 7.41 -6.90
N THR A 147 -2.15 8.37 -7.36
CA THR A 147 -3.22 9.02 -6.61
C THR A 147 -4.61 8.51 -7.01
N PHE A 148 -5.58 8.64 -6.10
CA PHE A 148 -6.99 8.41 -6.37
C PHE A 148 -7.87 9.26 -5.44
N VAL A 149 -9.06 9.61 -5.93
CA VAL A 149 -10.08 10.29 -5.13
C VAL A 149 -10.97 9.25 -4.46
N LYS A 150 -11.40 9.53 -3.22
CA LYS A 150 -12.30 8.65 -2.46
C LYS A 150 -13.51 8.19 -3.25
N ASP A 151 -14.19 9.12 -3.92
CA ASP A 151 -15.44 8.84 -4.63
C ASP A 151 -15.21 7.86 -5.78
N VAL A 152 -14.06 7.97 -6.48
CA VAL A 152 -13.64 7.01 -7.51
C VAL A 152 -13.46 5.60 -6.91
N PHE A 153 -12.89 5.49 -5.72
CA PHE A 153 -12.77 4.20 -5.03
C PHE A 153 -14.14 3.65 -4.60
N VAL A 154 -15.01 4.49 -4.05
CA VAL A 154 -16.39 4.10 -3.68
C VAL A 154 -17.17 3.62 -4.91
N ASP A 155 -17.04 4.31 -6.03
CA ASP A 155 -17.72 3.94 -7.27
C ASP A 155 -17.16 2.66 -7.86
N ALA A 156 -15.84 2.44 -7.81
CA ALA A 156 -15.23 1.16 -8.19
C ALA A 156 -15.74 -0.01 -7.32
N VAL A 157 -15.99 0.22 -6.03
CA VAL A 157 -16.58 -0.80 -5.14
C VAL A 157 -18.04 -1.09 -5.52
N LYS A 158 -18.83 -0.07 -5.82
CA LYS A 158 -20.22 -0.25 -6.26
C LYS A 158 -20.30 -0.96 -7.62
N GLU A 159 -19.44 -0.56 -8.57
CA GLU A 159 -19.27 -1.21 -9.86
C GLU A 159 -18.95 -2.69 -9.67
N TYR A 160 -17.97 -3.01 -8.81
CA TYR A 160 -17.63 -4.41 -8.50
C TYR A 160 -18.82 -5.22 -7.98
N ILE A 161 -19.59 -4.66 -7.04
CA ILE A 161 -20.76 -5.36 -6.47
C ILE A 161 -21.84 -5.56 -7.55
N ASN A 162 -22.14 -4.51 -8.32
CA ASN A 162 -23.23 -4.54 -9.30
C ASN A 162 -22.90 -5.37 -10.54
N ASP A 163 -21.67 -5.27 -11.04
CA ASP A 163 -21.28 -5.86 -12.31
C ASP A 163 -20.61 -7.23 -12.17
N HIS A 164 -20.02 -7.54 -11.01
CA HIS A 164 -19.35 -8.81 -10.79
C HIS A 164 -20.05 -9.68 -9.75
N VAL A 165 -20.47 -9.14 -8.60
CA VAL A 165 -21.05 -9.97 -7.52
C VAL A 165 -22.51 -10.32 -7.80
N LEU A 166 -23.37 -9.34 -8.07
CA LEU A 166 -24.80 -9.54 -8.27
C LEU A 166 -25.15 -10.35 -9.52
N LYS A 167 -24.23 -10.43 -10.50
CA LYS A 167 -24.41 -11.23 -11.72
C LYS A 167 -24.05 -12.70 -11.54
N ILE A 168 -23.51 -13.10 -10.37
CA ILE A 168 -23.22 -14.50 -10.09
C ILE A 168 -24.53 -15.26 -9.88
N ASP A 169 -24.71 -16.35 -10.62
CA ASP A 169 -25.83 -17.24 -10.39
C ASP A 169 -25.65 -17.97 -9.04
N ARG A 170 -26.55 -17.68 -8.10
CA ARG A 170 -26.52 -18.25 -6.75
C ARG A 170 -26.58 -19.78 -6.76
N SER A 171 -27.18 -20.40 -7.78
CA SER A 171 -27.26 -21.86 -7.88
C SER A 171 -25.89 -22.52 -8.08
N THR A 172 -24.91 -21.77 -8.57
CA THR A 172 -23.53 -22.23 -8.83
C THR A 172 -22.63 -22.13 -7.59
N LEU A 173 -23.09 -21.47 -6.51
CA LEU A 173 -22.29 -21.23 -5.33
C LEU A 173 -22.35 -22.41 -4.35
N THR A 174 -21.18 -22.99 -4.06
CA THR A 174 -21.01 -23.96 -2.96
C THR A 174 -21.24 -23.34 -1.58
N THR A 175 -21.00 -22.03 -1.46
CA THR A 175 -21.21 -21.28 -0.22
C THR A 175 -21.62 -19.86 -0.57
N ASP A 176 -22.66 -19.35 0.09
CA ASP A 176 -23.23 -18.03 -0.16
C ASP A 176 -22.74 -16.95 0.82
N ALA A 177 -21.90 -17.31 1.79
CA ALA A 177 -21.43 -16.39 2.83
C ALA A 177 -20.78 -15.10 2.28
N VAL A 178 -19.93 -15.20 1.26
CA VAL A 178 -19.29 -14.03 0.63
C VAL A 178 -20.31 -13.21 -0.15
N TYR A 179 -21.15 -13.88 -0.93
CA TYR A 179 -22.22 -13.24 -1.71
C TYR A 179 -23.14 -12.44 -0.78
N GLU A 180 -23.74 -13.09 0.22
CA GLU A 180 -24.64 -12.47 1.19
C GLU A 180 -23.98 -11.32 1.96
N THR A 181 -22.70 -11.46 2.34
CA THR A 181 -21.95 -10.40 3.02
C THR A 181 -21.83 -9.14 2.17
N LEU A 182 -21.59 -9.30 0.87
CA LEU A 182 -21.38 -8.17 -0.05
C LEU A 182 -22.69 -7.55 -0.53
N THR A 183 -23.77 -8.33 -0.62
CA THR A 183 -25.08 -7.88 -1.14
C THR A 183 -26.05 -7.41 -0.05
N SER A 184 -25.78 -7.68 1.23
CA SER A 184 -26.68 -7.33 2.34
C SER A 184 -26.62 -5.86 2.78
N LEU A 185 -25.60 -5.10 2.35
CA LEU A 185 -25.39 -3.72 2.80
C LEU A 185 -26.10 -2.70 1.91
N LYS A 186 -26.61 -1.64 2.55
CA LYS A 186 -27.14 -0.46 1.87
C LYS A 186 -26.02 0.41 1.30
N GLU A 187 -26.27 1.13 0.22
CA GLU A 187 -25.28 1.99 -0.46
C GLU A 187 -24.60 3.02 0.47
N GLY A 188 -25.35 3.65 1.36
CA GLY A 188 -24.80 4.61 2.33
C GLY A 188 -23.85 3.98 3.35
N THR A 189 -23.97 2.67 3.59
CA THR A 189 -23.06 1.92 4.47
C THR A 189 -21.75 1.57 3.75
N ILE A 190 -21.82 1.27 2.45
CA ILE A 190 -20.63 0.95 1.63
C ILE A 190 -19.66 2.14 1.63
N SER A 191 -20.17 3.37 1.46
CA SER A 191 -19.32 4.57 1.46
C SER A 191 -18.60 4.79 2.80
N LYS A 192 -19.27 4.43 3.92
CA LYS A 192 -18.65 4.50 5.26
C LYS A 192 -17.60 3.41 5.46
N LEU A 193 -17.84 2.20 4.97
CA LEU A 193 -16.84 1.13 4.99
C LEU A 193 -15.60 1.47 4.18
N CYS A 194 -15.79 2.08 3.00
CA CYS A 194 -14.67 2.56 2.19
C CYS A 194 -13.84 3.60 2.95
N GLN A 195 -14.49 4.53 3.67
CA GLN A 195 -13.75 5.49 4.51
C GLN A 195 -12.96 4.79 5.62
N ILE A 196 -13.58 3.89 6.39
CA ILE A 196 -12.88 3.17 7.46
C ILE A 196 -11.70 2.36 6.93
N PHE A 197 -11.88 1.73 5.77
CA PHE A 197 -10.80 1.03 5.09
C PHE A 197 -9.66 1.99 4.73
N ILE A 198 -9.95 3.13 4.08
CA ILE A 198 -8.92 4.13 3.75
C ILE A 198 -8.21 4.64 5.02
N ASP A 199 -8.95 4.92 6.10
CA ASP A 199 -8.38 5.34 7.38
C ASP A 199 -7.45 4.27 7.97
N LEU A 200 -7.82 2.99 7.85
CA LEU A 200 -6.98 1.86 8.25
C LEU A 200 -5.69 1.81 7.42
N MET A 201 -5.78 2.06 6.12
CA MET A 201 -4.64 2.08 5.21
C MET A 201 -3.69 3.26 5.49
N CYS A 202 -4.25 4.44 5.81
CA CYS A 202 -3.48 5.61 6.24
C CYS A 202 -2.82 5.39 7.61
N ASP A 203 -3.54 4.84 8.58
CA ASP A 203 -2.99 4.46 9.90
C ASP A 203 -1.85 3.44 9.78
N ALA A 204 -1.90 2.56 8.79
CA ALA A 204 -0.85 1.58 8.50
C ALA A 204 0.36 2.19 7.74
N GLY A 205 0.29 3.47 7.38
CA GLY A 205 1.31 4.17 6.58
C GLY A 205 1.38 3.69 5.13
N LEU A 206 0.32 3.06 4.62
CA LEU A 206 0.27 2.52 3.26
C LEU A 206 -0.33 3.52 2.27
N LEU A 207 -1.20 4.41 2.74
CA LEU A 207 -1.73 5.54 1.97
C LEU A 207 -1.38 6.86 2.64
N ASP A 208 -1.06 7.86 1.83
CA ASP A 208 -0.91 9.26 2.26
C ASP A 208 -2.17 10.03 1.85
N GLU A 209 -2.79 10.76 2.77
CA GLU A 209 -3.78 11.78 2.42
C GLU A 209 -3.04 13.06 1.97
N MET A 210 -3.30 13.51 0.74
CA MET A 210 -2.67 14.73 0.20
C MET A 210 -3.52 15.96 0.46
N GLU A 211 -4.79 15.86 0.08
CA GLU A 211 -5.83 16.88 0.21
C GLU A 211 -7.12 16.17 0.64
N THR A 212 -8.14 16.92 1.06
CA THR A 212 -9.40 16.34 1.52
C THR A 212 -9.96 15.35 0.49
N SER A 213 -10.03 14.06 0.87
CA SER A 213 -10.51 12.95 0.02
C SER A 213 -9.64 12.58 -1.19
N ASN A 214 -8.41 13.08 -1.28
CA ASN A 214 -7.43 12.67 -2.30
C ASN A 214 -6.27 11.92 -1.64
N TYR A 215 -6.08 10.67 -2.05
CA TYR A 215 -5.14 9.75 -1.44
C TYR A 215 -4.08 9.31 -2.44
N ARG A 216 -2.90 8.97 -1.93
CA ARG A 216 -1.78 8.46 -2.71
C ARG A 216 -1.23 7.20 -2.09
N GLN A 217 -0.72 6.30 -2.91
CA GLN A 217 0.15 5.24 -2.42
C GLN A 217 1.39 5.83 -1.72
N SER A 218 1.74 5.31 -0.53
CA SER A 218 3.01 5.68 0.11
C SER A 218 4.18 4.89 -0.47
N LEU A 219 5.41 5.42 -0.30
CA LEU A 219 6.62 4.68 -0.68
C LEU A 219 6.74 3.34 0.05
N LEU A 220 6.30 3.27 1.31
CA LEU A 220 6.25 2.04 2.08
C LEU A 220 5.36 1.00 1.40
N PHE A 221 4.17 1.38 0.94
CA PHE A 221 3.27 0.46 0.26
C PHE A 221 3.87 -0.03 -1.07
N ALA A 222 4.45 0.87 -1.87
CA ALA A 222 5.12 0.47 -3.11
C ALA A 222 6.26 -0.53 -2.84
N TYR A 223 7.06 -0.30 -1.78
CA TYR A 223 8.13 -1.19 -1.36
C TYR A 223 7.64 -2.56 -0.88
N GLU A 224 6.62 -2.60 -0.01
CA GLU A 224 6.05 -3.86 0.46
C GLU A 224 5.42 -4.65 -0.69
N MET A 225 4.76 -3.98 -1.64
CA MET A 225 4.19 -4.64 -2.82
C MET A 225 5.28 -5.25 -3.69
N LYS A 226 6.33 -4.48 -4.02
CA LYS A 226 7.46 -5.00 -4.79
C LYS A 226 8.09 -6.20 -4.10
N THR A 227 8.36 -6.09 -2.80
CA THR A 227 9.03 -7.16 -2.04
C THR A 227 8.20 -8.45 -2.03
N ASN A 228 6.88 -8.33 -1.85
CA ASN A 228 5.99 -9.48 -1.88
C ASN A 228 5.88 -10.08 -3.29
N TYR A 229 5.81 -9.23 -4.32
CA TYR A 229 5.80 -9.67 -5.71
C TYR A 229 7.06 -10.45 -6.07
N ASP A 230 8.24 -9.86 -5.86
CA ASP A 230 9.54 -10.47 -6.20
C ASP A 230 9.74 -11.81 -5.47
N ARG A 231 9.29 -11.89 -4.20
CA ARG A 231 9.51 -13.09 -3.38
C ARG A 231 8.50 -14.20 -3.66
N GLN A 232 7.23 -13.86 -3.89
CA GLN A 232 6.13 -14.84 -3.90
C GLN A 232 5.61 -15.11 -5.30
N LEU A 233 5.42 -14.07 -6.12
CA LEU A 233 4.72 -14.19 -7.40
C LEU A 233 5.70 -14.34 -8.56
N GLU A 234 6.76 -13.53 -8.63
CA GLU A 234 7.76 -13.57 -9.70
C GLU A 234 8.34 -14.99 -9.95
N PRO A 235 8.67 -15.79 -8.92
CA PRO A 235 9.20 -17.14 -9.13
C PRO A 235 8.17 -18.12 -9.72
N LEU A 236 6.88 -17.82 -9.59
CA LEU A 236 5.77 -18.65 -10.09
C LEU A 236 5.36 -18.26 -11.51
N LEU A 237 5.74 -17.06 -11.96
CA LEU A 237 5.41 -16.59 -13.31
C LEU A 237 6.33 -17.26 -14.34
N PRO A 238 5.79 -17.61 -15.52
CA PRO A 238 6.61 -18.11 -16.61
C PRO A 238 7.64 -17.03 -16.97
N LYS A 239 8.93 -17.38 -16.90
CA LYS A 239 10.00 -16.50 -17.34
C LYS A 239 9.83 -16.27 -18.84
N ALA A 240 9.58 -15.03 -19.25
CA ALA A 240 9.64 -14.67 -20.66
C ALA A 240 11.05 -15.01 -21.17
N ASP A 241 11.14 -15.67 -22.33
CA ASP A 241 12.42 -15.96 -22.96
C ASP A 241 13.14 -14.61 -23.21
N PRO A 242 14.32 -14.38 -22.62
CA PRO A 242 15.06 -13.12 -22.79
C PRO A 242 15.27 -12.75 -24.27
N PHE A 243 15.37 -13.75 -25.15
CA PHE A 243 15.58 -13.53 -26.58
C PHE A 243 14.31 -13.10 -27.33
N LEU A 244 13.13 -13.52 -26.89
CA LEU A 244 11.84 -13.07 -27.44
C LEU A 244 11.46 -11.65 -26.97
N SER A 245 11.86 -11.29 -25.76
CA SER A 245 11.64 -9.93 -25.22
C SER A 245 12.61 -8.91 -25.84
N ALA A 246 13.84 -9.32 -26.18
CA ALA A 246 14.80 -8.46 -26.85
C ALA A 246 14.40 -8.14 -28.30
N SER A 247 13.77 -9.08 -29.01
CA SER A 247 13.33 -8.86 -30.40
C SER A 247 12.16 -7.87 -30.49
N THR A 248 11.34 -7.73 -29.46
CA THR A 248 10.25 -6.73 -29.40
C THR A 248 10.75 -5.31 -29.08
N LEU A 249 11.86 -5.18 -28.37
CA LEU A 249 12.49 -3.88 -28.05
C LEU A 249 13.33 -3.32 -29.21
N LEU A 250 13.78 -4.16 -30.14
CA LEU A 250 14.64 -3.77 -31.27
C LEU A 250 13.88 -3.43 -32.56
N VAL A 251 12.54 -3.53 -32.57
CA VAL A 251 11.74 -3.05 -33.71
C VAL A 251 11.49 -1.56 -33.53
N GLU A 252 12.18 -0.73 -34.31
CA GLU A 252 11.78 0.66 -34.54
C GLU A 252 10.30 0.67 -34.95
N GLN A 253 9.45 1.30 -34.13
CA GLN A 253 8.11 1.68 -34.57
C GLN A 253 8.26 2.73 -35.67
N THR A 254 8.32 2.26 -36.91
CA THR A 254 8.18 3.12 -38.08
C THR A 254 6.74 3.62 -38.07
N GLU A 255 6.55 4.88 -37.67
CA GLU A 255 5.29 5.59 -37.81
C GLU A 255 4.86 5.55 -39.29
N ASN A 256 3.93 4.65 -39.62
CA ASN A 256 3.15 4.78 -40.84
C ASN A 256 2.21 5.99 -40.66
N LYS A 257 2.72 7.18 -40.95
CA LYS A 257 1.89 8.31 -41.34
C LYS A 257 1.30 7.97 -42.71
N THR A 258 0.10 7.42 -42.69
CA THR A 258 -0.75 7.35 -43.88
C THR A 258 -1.11 8.80 -44.24
N GLU A 259 -0.50 9.30 -45.31
CA GLU A 259 -0.98 10.47 -46.02
C GLU A 259 -2.32 10.08 -46.68
N GLU A 260 -3.43 10.57 -46.13
CA GLU A 260 -4.69 10.69 -46.86
C GLU A 260 -4.72 12.08 -47.52
N SER A 261 -4.70 12.09 -48.85
CA SER A 261 -5.14 13.20 -49.70
C SER A 261 -6.15 12.66 -50.70
#